data_AF-A0A815VXW1-F1
#
_entry.id   AF-A0A815VXW1-F1
#
_cell.length_a   1.000
_cell.length_b   1.000
_cell.length_c   1.000
_cell.angle_alpha   90.00
_cell.angle_beta   90.00
_cell.angle_gamma   90.00
#
_symmetry.space_group_name_H-M   'P 1'
#
loop_
_entity.id
_entity.type
_entity.pdbx_description
1 polymer ?
#
loop_
_entity_poly.entity_id
_entity_poly.type
_entity_poly.pdbx_seq_one_letter_code
_entity_poly.pdbx_strand_id
1 'polypeptide(L)' 'SGNMEELCKKQEIKDLIFNDIKELEKLNQLKGFELVKDIYLYPEQFSVENNLLTPTMKSKRPELAKYFEKQIDEMYKYIE' A
#
# COMPACT_ATOMS: atom_id res chain seq x y z
N SER A 1 -17.58 9.95 12.33
CA SER A 1 -17.00 10.34 11.03
C SER A 1 -15.49 10.37 11.19
N GLY A 2 -14.77 9.39 10.66
CA GLY A 2 -13.30 9.41 10.69
C GLY A 2 -12.77 10.13 9.45
N ASN A 3 -11.88 11.10 9.64
CA ASN A 3 -11.07 11.61 8.53
C ASN A 3 -10.17 10.47 8.03
N MET A 4 -10.02 10.31 6.71
CA MET A 4 -9.17 9.25 6.15
C MET A 4 -7.73 9.31 6.68
N GLU A 5 -7.21 10.50 6.92
CA GLU A 5 -5.87 10.69 7.52
C GLU A 5 -5.75 10.06 8.91
N GLU A 6 -6.80 10.11 9.72
CA GLU A 6 -6.81 9.50 11.06
C GLU A 6 -6.94 7.99 10.94
N LEU A 7 -7.80 7.51 10.04
CA LEU A 7 -8.03 6.09 9.82
C LEU A 7 -6.77 5.39 9.31
N CYS A 8 -6.04 5.99 8.37
CA CYS A 8 -4.79 5.43 7.83
C CYS A 8 -3.66 5.34 8.87
N LYS A 9 -3.71 6.11 9.96
CA LYS A 9 -2.72 6.07 11.05
C LYS A 9 -3.01 4.99 12.09
N LYS A 10 -4.18 4.37 12.05
CA LYS A 10 -4.59 3.36 13.04
C LYS A 10 -4.03 1.99 12.69
N GLN A 11 -3.25 1.43 13.61
CA GLN A 11 -2.70 0.08 13.46
C GLN A 11 -3.79 -0.98 13.27
N GLU A 12 -4.92 -0.85 13.97
CA GLU A 12 -6.06 -1.78 13.84
C GLU A 12 -6.60 -1.88 12.40
N ILE A 13 -6.58 -0.77 11.65
CA ILE A 13 -7.05 -0.72 10.26
C ILE A 13 -6.00 -1.29 9.32
N LYS A 14 -4.71 -0.98 9.55
CA LYS A 14 -3.59 -1.57 8.81
C LYS A 14 -3.59 -3.09 8.95
N ASP A 15 -3.73 -3.60 10.17
CA ASP A 15 -3.72 -5.03 10.46
C ASP A 15 -4.93 -5.74 9.82
N LEU A 16 -6.11 -5.13 9.87
CA LEU A 16 -7.31 -5.66 9.23
C LEU A 16 -7.08 -5.89 7.73
N ILE A 17 -6.64 -4.85 7.01
CA ILE A 17 -6.40 -4.92 5.56
C ILE A 17 -5.25 -5.89 5.25
N PHE A 18 -4.19 -5.87 6.05
CA PHE A 18 -3.03 -6.73 5.81
C PHE A 18 -3.36 -8.21 6.02
N ASN A 19 -4.23 -8.54 6.98
CA ASN A 19 -4.71 -9.91 7.17
C ASN A 19 -5.55 -10.39 5.98
N ASP A 20 -6.40 -9.54 5.40
CA ASP A 20 -7.15 -9.90 4.19
C ASP A 20 -6.20 -10.23 3.02
N ILE A 21 -5.12 -9.46 2.85
CA ILE A 21 -4.07 -9.75 1.86
C ILE A 21 -3.45 -11.13 2.13
N LYS A 22 -3.05 -11.42 3.37
CA LYS A 22 -2.45 -12.72 3.74
C LYS A 22 -3.40 -13.89 3.50
N GLU A 23 -4.70 -13.73 3.73
CA GLU A 23 -5.67 -14.78 3.43
C GLU A 23 -5.79 -15.01 1.91
N LEU A 24 -5.80 -13.94 1.11
CA LEU A 24 -5.76 -14.06 -0.36
C LEU A 24 -4.48 -14.74 -0.85
N GLU A 25 -3.32 -14.44 -0.27
CA GLU A 25 -2.06 -15.09 -0.61
C GLU A 25 -2.10 -16.61 -0.36
N LYS A 26 -2.66 -17.03 0.78
CA LYS A 26 -2.85 -18.44 1.14
C LYS A 26 -3.81 -19.13 0.16
N LEU A 27 -4.95 -18.49 -0.12
CA LEU A 27 -5.97 -19.02 -1.04
C LEU A 27 -5.40 -19.24 -2.45
N ASN A 28 -4.53 -18.33 -2.90
CA ASN A 28 -3.89 -18.40 -4.21
C ASN A 28 -2.56 -19.20 -4.22
N GLN A 29 -2.14 -19.75 -3.08
CA GLN A 29 -0.91 -20.55 -2.94
C GLN A 29 0.33 -19.82 -3.48
N LEU A 30 0.44 -18.52 -3.20
CA LEU A 30 1.56 -17.71 -3.66
C LEU A 30 2.88 -18.17 -3.01
N LYS A 31 3.97 -18.04 -3.77
CA LYS A 31 5.31 -18.41 -3.29
C LYS A 31 5.83 -17.34 -2.34
N GLY A 32 6.78 -17.73 -1.48
CA GLY A 32 7.33 -16.84 -0.45
C GLY A 32 7.85 -15.48 -0.95
N PHE A 33 8.36 -15.42 -2.19
CA PHE A 33 8.84 -14.19 -2.83
C PHE A 33 7.73 -13.31 -3.42
N GLU A 34 6.51 -13.82 -3.52
CA GLU A 34 5.32 -13.12 -3.97
C GLU A 34 4.50 -12.55 -2.79
N LEU A 35 4.78 -13.00 -1.56
CA LEU A 35 4.06 -12.56 -0.35
C LEU A 35 4.43 -11.13 0.04
N VAL A 36 3.42 -10.30 0.26
CA VAL A 36 3.53 -8.94 0.77
C VAL A 36 4.03 -8.98 2.21
N LYS A 37 5.12 -8.26 2.49
CA LYS A 37 5.76 -8.24 3.80
C LYS A 37 5.23 -7.16 4.73
N ASP A 38 4.79 -6.04 4.17
CA ASP A 38 4.14 -4.95 4.91
C ASP A 38 3.35 -4.05 3.95
N ILE A 39 2.45 -3.21 4.49
CA ILE A 39 1.69 -2.20 3.75
C ILE A 39 1.76 -0.81 4.40
N TYR A 40 1.58 0.22 3.59
CA TYR A 40 1.39 1.60 4.05
C TYR A 40 0.03 2.11 3.58
N LEU A 41 -0.78 2.65 4.51
CA LEU A 41 -2.08 3.23 4.19
C LEU A 41 -1.93 4.72 3.88
N TYR A 42 -2.37 5.11 2.69
CA TYR A 42 -2.34 6.50 2.23
C TYR A 42 -3.77 7.03 2.09
N PRO A 43 -4.10 8.19 2.70
CA PRO A 43 -5.48 8.67 2.81
C PRO A 43 -6.05 9.31 1.54
N GLU A 44 -5.21 9.72 0.61
CA GLU A 44 -5.62 10.35 -0.65
C GLU A 44 -5.63 9.31 -1.79
N GLN A 45 -6.66 9.36 -2.63
CA GLN A 45 -6.77 8.46 -3.77
C GLN A 45 -5.76 8.81 -4.86
N PHE A 46 -5.24 7.82 -5.56
CA PHE A 46 -4.43 8.07 -6.76
C PHE A 46 -5.33 8.62 -7.86
N SER A 47 -4.84 9.65 -8.55
CA SER A 47 -5.60 10.32 -9.58
C SER A 47 -4.69 10.79 -10.72
N VAL A 48 -5.31 11.27 -11.80
CA VAL A 48 -4.55 11.87 -12.90
C VAL A 48 -4.04 13.25 -12.47
N GLU A 49 -4.83 13.96 -11.67
CA GLU A 49 -4.57 15.31 -11.15
C GLU A 49 -3.36 15.32 -10.20
N ASN A 50 -3.22 14.32 -9.32
CA ASN A 50 -2.03 14.18 -8.47
C ASN A 50 -0.86 13.45 -9.15
N ASN A 51 -0.93 13.24 -10.47
CA ASN A 51 0.10 12.63 -11.30
C ASN A 51 0.49 11.18 -10.92
N LEU A 52 -0.35 10.47 -10.16
CA LEU A 52 -0.10 9.08 -9.77
C LEU A 52 -0.73 8.07 -10.73
N LEU A 53 -1.73 8.49 -11.53
CA LEU A 53 -2.33 7.72 -12.60
C LEU A 53 -2.01 8.29 -13.99
N THR A 54 -2.01 7.39 -14.98
CA THR A 54 -2.07 7.73 -16.40
C THR A 54 -3.47 8.20 -16.77
N PRO A 55 -3.65 8.90 -17.91
CA PRO A 55 -4.99 9.28 -18.38
C PRO A 55 -5.97 8.10 -18.56
N THR A 56 -5.45 6.87 -18.67
CA THR A 56 -6.25 5.63 -18.75
C THR A 56 -6.45 4.96 -17.38
N MET A 57 -6.27 5.69 -16.28
CA MET A 57 -6.44 5.23 -14.89
C MET A 57 -5.51 4.08 -14.46
N LYS A 58 -4.42 3.84 -15.19
CA LYS A 58 -3.36 2.90 -14.77
C LYS A 58 -2.33 3.60 -13.90
N SER A 59 -1.81 2.91 -12.88
CA SER A 59 -0.73 3.38 -12.01
C SER A 59 0.53 3.79 -12.79
N LYS A 60 1.05 4.99 -12.53
CA LYS A 60 2.37 5.44 -13.01
C LYS A 60 3.45 4.91 -12.06
N ARG A 61 3.94 3.69 -12.30
CA ARG A 61 4.89 3.01 -11.40
C ARG A 61 6.12 3.85 -11.01
N PRO A 62 6.82 4.55 -11.94
CA PRO A 62 7.98 5.37 -11.56
C PRO A 62 7.61 6.55 -10.65
N GLU A 63 6.48 7.20 -10.91
CA GLU A 63 5.99 8.33 -10.10
C GLU A 63 5.56 7.87 -8.71
N LEU A 64 4.85 6.74 -8.62
CA LEU A 64 4.47 6.13 -7.33
C LEU A 64 5.70 5.73 -6.51
N ALA A 65 6.68 5.08 -7.15
CA ALA A 65 7.91 4.66 -6.47
C ALA A 65 8.67 5.87 -5.90
N LYS A 66 8.77 6.96 -6.67
CA LYS A 66 9.39 8.21 -6.22
C LYS A 66 8.58 8.91 -5.14
N TYR A 67 7.25 8.95 -5.27
CA TYR A 67 6.36 9.62 -4.33
C TYR A 67 6.37 8.96 -2.94
N PHE A 68 6.42 7.62 -2.91
CA PHE A 68 6.41 6.82 -1.68
C PHE A 68 7.79 6.31 -1.26
N GLU A 69 8.87 6.80 -1.86
CA GLU A 69 10.25 6.33 -1.62
C GLU A 69 10.57 6.28 -0.13
N LYS A 70 10.29 7.36 0.60
CA LYS A 70 10.56 7.45 2.03
C LYS A 70 9.82 6.39 2.84
N GLN A 71 8.53 6.19 2.58
CA GLN A 71 7.69 5.22 3.29
C GLN A 71 8.13 3.79 2.98
N ILE A 72 8.46 3.51 1.72
CA ILE A 72 8.97 2.22 1.27
C ILE A 72 10.31 1.92 1.97
N ASP A 73 11.24 2.88 1.98
CA ASP A 73 12.53 2.75 2.66
C ASP A 73 12.37 2.55 4.17
N GLU A 74 11.43 3.25 4.80
CA GLU A 74 11.10 3.05 6.21
C GLU A 74 10.58 1.64 6.48
N MET A 75 9.68 1.12 5.65
CA MET A 75 9.16 -0.24 5.78
C MET A 75 10.28 -1.29 5.65
N TYR A 76 11.17 -1.15 4.67
CA TYR A 76 12.29 -2.09 4.46
C TYR A 76 13.26 -2.17 5.65
N LYS A 77 13.35 -1.15 6.51
CA LYS A 77 14.17 -1.23 7.73
C LYS A 77 13.66 -2.24 8.75
N TYR A 78 12.38 -2.59 8.66
CA TYR A 78 11.70 -3.48 9.61
C TYR A 78 11.25 -4.79 8.95
N ILE A 79 11.57 -5.00 7.67
CA ILE A 79 11.35 -6.24 6.94
C ILE A 79 12.68 -7.00 6.91
N GLU A 80 12.73 -8.15 7.58
CA GLU A 80 13.82 -9.14 7.45
C GLU A 80 13.72 -9.93 6.13
#